data_AF-A0A211ZHN3-F1
#
_entry.id   AF-A0A211ZHN3-F1
#
_cell.length_a   1.000
_cell.length_b   1.000
_cell.length_c   1.000
_cell.angle_alpha   90.00
_cell.angle_beta   90.00
_cell.angle_gamma   90.00
#
_symmetry.space_group_name_H-M   'P 1'
#
loop_
_entity.id
_entity.type
_entity.pdbx_description
1 polymer ?
#
loop_
_entity_poly.entity_id
_entity_poly.type
_entity_poly.pdbx_seq_one_letter_code
_entity_poly.pdbx_strand_id
1 'polypeptide(L)'
;MLDEHEWAEVYPALSDPIRRIKDYRALHSASLAEAKRHISGTGALDRYFALTGYRETDPDALWHHRLSLFGPPCGACGKPLRTPRAKLCAECGAPTTLDQGH
;
A
#
# COMPACT_ATOMS: atom_id res chain seq x y z
N MET A 1 4.31 -4.93 -5.20
CA MET A 1 4.77 -4.70 -3.82
C MET A 1 5.72 -3.53 -3.86
N LEU A 2 5.55 -2.59 -2.94
CA LEU A 2 6.38 -1.40 -2.76
C LEU A 2 7.27 -1.60 -1.53
N ASP A 3 8.55 -1.31 -1.65
CA ASP A 3 9.42 -1.18 -0.47
C ASP A 3 9.09 0.08 0.36
N GLU A 4 9.83 0.33 1.44
CA GLU A 4 9.57 1.48 2.31
C GLU A 4 9.85 2.83 1.64
N HIS A 5 10.79 2.88 0.71
CA HIS A 5 11.11 4.09 -0.04
C HIS A 5 9.99 4.39 -1.03
N GLU A 6 9.59 3.41 -1.82
CA GLU A 6 8.49 3.50 -2.78
C GLU A 6 7.15 3.80 -2.07
N TRP A 7 6.91 3.17 -0.91
CA TRP A 7 5.72 3.43 -0.10
C TRP A 7 5.65 4.87 0.41
N ALA A 8 6.78 5.46 0.81
CA ALA A 8 6.83 6.84 1.28
C ALA A 8 6.40 7.86 0.22
N GLU A 9 6.48 7.51 -1.05
CA GLU A 9 6.03 8.37 -2.15
C GLU A 9 4.53 8.25 -2.44
N VAL A 10 3.95 7.06 -2.25
CA VAL A 10 2.53 6.79 -2.48
C VAL A 10 1.68 7.20 -1.27
N TYR A 11 2.17 6.95 -0.06
CA TYR A 11 1.44 7.13 1.20
C TYR A 11 0.83 8.53 1.40
N PRO A 12 1.51 9.66 1.12
CA PRO A 12 0.93 10.99 1.30
C PRO A 12 -0.30 11.27 0.43
N ALA A 13 -0.46 10.53 -0.67
CA ALA A 13 -1.67 10.60 -1.51
C ALA A 13 -2.82 9.75 -0.98
N LEU A 14 -2.54 8.76 -0.11
CA LEU A 14 -3.53 7.88 0.50
C LEU A 14 -3.97 8.33 1.90
N SER A 15 -3.05 8.86 2.71
CA SER A 15 -3.24 8.95 4.17
C SER A 15 -3.93 10.20 4.69
N ASP A 16 -3.96 11.29 3.91
CA ASP A 16 -4.57 12.55 4.35
C ASP A 16 -5.49 13.19 3.30
N PRO A 17 -6.59 12.51 2.93
CA PRO A 17 -7.53 13.04 1.94
C PRO A 17 -8.19 14.34 2.41
N ILE A 18 -8.41 14.51 3.72
CA ILE A 18 -9.05 15.70 4.30
C ILE A 18 -8.16 16.92 4.14
N ARG A 19 -6.88 16.84 4.49
CA ARG A 19 -5.95 17.95 4.30
C ARG A 19 -5.78 18.29 2.82
N ARG A 20 -5.62 17.29 1.95
CA ARG A 20 -5.52 17.53 0.49
C ARG A 20 -6.75 18.23 -0.08
N ILE A 21 -7.94 17.85 0.38
CA ILE A 21 -9.18 18.56 0.02
C ILE A 21 -9.15 20.00 0.53
N LYS A 22 -8.73 20.25 1.77
CA LYS A 22 -8.63 21.62 2.31
C LYS A 22 -7.63 22.47 1.53
N ASP A 23 -6.44 21.95 1.26
CA ASP A 23 -5.36 22.64 0.54
C ASP A 23 -5.80 22.97 -0.89
N TYR A 24 -6.42 22.02 -1.60
CA TYR A 24 -6.95 22.25 -2.95
C TYR A 24 -8.05 23.33 -2.97
N ARG A 25 -8.95 23.30 -2.00
CA ARG A 25 -10.02 24.30 -1.89
C ARG A 25 -9.47 25.69 -1.58
N ALA A 26 -8.46 25.79 -0.72
CA ALA A 26 -7.81 27.04 -0.38
C ALA A 26 -7.07 27.64 -1.60
N LEU A 27 -6.35 26.81 -2.35
CA LEU A 27 -5.57 27.24 -3.51
C LEU A 27 -6.44 27.64 -4.71
N HIS A 28 -7.51 26.89 -4.97
CA HIS A 28 -8.31 27.05 -6.19
C HIS A 28 -9.67 27.71 -5.96
N SER A 29 -10.00 28.08 -4.71
CA SER A 29 -11.35 28.52 -4.33
C SER A 29 -12.45 27.53 -4.78
N ALA A 30 -12.09 26.24 -4.83
CA ALA A 30 -12.94 25.18 -5.36
C ALA A 30 -14.02 24.74 -4.36
N SER A 31 -15.12 24.23 -4.89
CA SER A 31 -16.15 23.59 -4.07
C SER A 31 -15.65 22.27 -3.45
N LEU A 32 -16.34 21.79 -2.40
CA LEU A 32 -16.04 20.47 -1.83
C LEU A 32 -16.18 19.35 -2.86
N ALA A 33 -17.19 19.45 -3.74
CA ALA A 33 -17.46 18.46 -4.77
C ALA A 33 -16.34 18.40 -5.81
N GLU A 34 -15.82 19.56 -6.25
CA GLU A 34 -14.67 19.61 -7.16
C GLU A 34 -13.41 19.08 -6.52
N ALA A 35 -13.10 19.50 -5.29
CA ALA A 35 -11.93 19.02 -4.57
C ALA A 35 -11.96 17.51 -4.36
N LYS A 36 -13.13 16.94 -4.01
CA LYS A 36 -13.31 15.49 -3.88
C LYS A 36 -13.07 14.76 -5.21
N ARG A 37 -13.61 15.27 -6.33
CA ARG A 37 -13.38 14.69 -7.67
C ARG A 37 -11.92 14.73 -8.10
N HIS A 38 -11.18 15.74 -7.66
CA HIS A 38 -9.76 15.88 -7.97
C HIS A 38 -8.87 14.99 -7.09
N ILE A 39 -9.21 14.86 -5.81
CA ILE A 39 -8.43 14.09 -4.82
C ILE A 39 -8.78 12.61 -4.81
N SER A 40 -9.92 12.18 -5.36
CA SER A 40 -10.35 10.79 -5.38
C SER A 40 -9.35 9.87 -6.09
N GLY A 41 -8.43 9.26 -5.33
CA GLY A 41 -7.63 8.08 -5.67
C GLY A 41 -6.57 8.23 -6.77
N THR A 42 -6.73 9.14 -7.71
CA THR A 42 -5.91 9.23 -8.94
C THR A 42 -4.44 9.45 -8.65
N GLY A 43 -4.10 10.39 -7.77
CA GLY A 43 -2.69 10.69 -7.47
C GLY A 43 -1.91 9.51 -6.89
N ALA A 44 -2.54 8.68 -6.05
CA ALA A 44 -1.91 7.50 -5.47
C ALA A 44 -1.77 6.37 -6.51
N LEU A 45 -2.83 6.12 -7.29
CA LEU A 45 -2.83 5.11 -8.35
C LEU A 45 -1.84 5.44 -9.47
N ASP A 46 -1.73 6.71 -9.86
CA ASP A 46 -0.80 7.17 -10.89
C ASP A 46 0.65 7.08 -10.41
N ARG A 47 0.94 7.44 -9.15
CA ARG A 47 2.28 7.25 -8.59
C ARG A 47 2.65 5.78 -8.50
N TYR A 48 1.71 4.95 -8.04
CA TYR A 48 1.89 3.50 -7.99
C TYR A 48 2.16 2.90 -9.38
N PHE A 49 1.43 3.33 -10.41
CA PHE A 49 1.66 2.91 -11.80
C PHE A 49 3.04 3.38 -12.31
N ALA A 50 3.45 4.61 -12.01
CA ALA A 50 4.76 5.12 -12.42
C ALA A 50 5.93 4.33 -11.81
N LEU A 51 5.78 3.85 -10.56
CA LEU A 51 6.80 3.05 -9.87
C LEU A 51 6.84 1.60 -10.36
N THR A 52 5.67 0.98 -10.53
CA THR A 52 5.57 -0.48 -10.71
C THR A 52 5.28 -0.92 -12.15
N GLY A 53 4.79 -0.01 -13.01
CA GLY A 53 4.22 -0.33 -14.31
C GLY A 53 2.88 -1.05 -14.27
N TYR A 54 2.35 -1.38 -13.08
CA TYR A 54 1.06 -2.06 -12.91
C TYR A 54 -0.07 -1.05 -12.67
N ARG A 55 -1.16 -1.16 -13.43
CA ARG A 55 -2.32 -0.26 -13.31
C ARG A 55 -3.29 -0.82 -12.26
N GLU A 56 -3.14 -0.37 -11.03
CA GLU A 56 -4.15 -0.58 -9.99
C GLU A 56 -5.39 0.29 -10.28
N THR A 57 -6.57 -0.22 -9.95
CA THR A 57 -7.85 0.46 -10.15
C THR A 57 -8.53 0.86 -8.85
N ASP A 58 -8.17 0.18 -7.76
CA ASP A 58 -8.73 0.42 -6.44
C ASP A 58 -7.68 1.07 -5.52
N PRO A 59 -7.86 2.35 -5.12
CA PRO A 59 -6.97 3.00 -4.16
C PRO A 59 -6.87 2.25 -2.84
N ASP A 60 -7.90 1.53 -2.41
CA ASP A 60 -7.88 0.78 -1.15
C ASP A 60 -6.96 -0.45 -1.26
N ALA A 61 -6.78 -1.01 -2.45
CA ALA A 61 -5.83 -2.09 -2.69
C ALA A 61 -4.36 -1.65 -2.47
N LEU A 62 -4.05 -0.35 -2.60
CA LEU A 62 -2.71 0.19 -2.36
C LEU A 62 -2.21 -0.06 -0.94
N TRP A 63 -3.10 -0.11 0.06
CA TRP A 63 -2.71 -0.43 1.44
C TRP A 63 -2.09 -1.82 1.60
N HIS A 64 -2.43 -2.76 0.72
CA HIS A 64 -1.89 -4.11 0.73
C HIS A 64 -0.58 -4.25 -0.07
N HIS A 65 -0.15 -3.20 -0.79
CA HIS A 65 1.06 -3.25 -1.60
C HIS A 65 2.33 -2.91 -0.80
N ARG A 66 2.24 -2.42 0.44
CA ARG A 66 3.42 -2.14 1.29
C ARG A 66 4.10 -3.43 1.76
N LEU A 67 5.35 -3.63 1.36
CA LEU A 67 6.08 -4.87 1.58
C LEU A 67 6.35 -5.18 3.07
N SER A 68 6.60 -4.17 3.91
CA SER A 68 6.87 -4.38 5.34
C SER A 68 5.70 -4.95 6.14
N LEU A 69 4.48 -4.93 5.58
CA LEU A 69 3.33 -5.61 6.17
C LEU A 69 3.45 -7.13 6.08
N PHE A 70 4.30 -7.65 5.20
CA PHE A 70 4.52 -9.06 4.95
C PHE A 70 5.81 -9.53 5.62
N GLY A 71 5.85 -10.82 5.94
CA GLY A 71 7.05 -11.48 6.42
C GLY A 71 7.94 -11.98 5.26
N PRO A 72 9.07 -12.61 5.60
CA PRO A 72 9.97 -13.16 4.59
C PRO A 72 9.25 -14.23 3.73
N PRO A 73 9.80 -14.58 2.55
CA PRO A 73 9.32 -15.71 1.78
C PRO A 73 9.26 -17.00 2.60
N CYS A 74 8.19 -17.77 2.43
CA CYS A 74 8.07 -19.09 3.04
C CYS A 74 9.19 -20.01 2.55
N GLY A 75 9.92 -20.64 3.48
CA GLY A 75 10.99 -21.59 3.12
C GLY A 75 10.54 -22.82 2.34
N ALA A 76 9.23 -23.16 2.36
CA ALA A 76 8.69 -24.31 1.64
C ALA A 76 8.16 -23.96 0.24
N CYS A 77 7.44 -22.84 0.09
CA CYS A 77 6.77 -22.50 -1.18
C CYS A 77 7.23 -21.18 -1.81
N GLY A 78 8.12 -20.43 -1.16
CA GLY A 78 8.65 -19.16 -1.66
C GLY A 78 7.68 -17.97 -1.62
N LYS A 79 6.41 -18.17 -1.27
CA LYS A 79 5.43 -17.06 -1.19
C LYS A 79 5.64 -16.22 0.07
N PRO A 80 5.43 -14.88 0.03
CA PRO A 80 5.55 -14.01 1.20
C PRO A 80 4.61 -14.45 2.33
N LEU A 81 5.10 -14.41 3.56
CA LEU A 81 4.26 -14.64 4.73
C LEU A 81 3.33 -13.44 4.94
N ARG A 82 2.08 -13.69 5.36
CA ARG A 82 1.07 -12.62 5.52
C ARG A 82 1.45 -11.55 6.53
N THR A 83 2.30 -11.88 7.49
CA THR A 83 2.88 -10.91 8.44
C THR A 83 4.31 -11.32 8.80
N PRO A 84 5.17 -10.39 9.28
CA PRO A 84 6.49 -10.72 9.80
C PRO A 84 6.50 -11.74 10.96
N ARG A 85 5.38 -11.89 11.67
CA ARG A 85 5.23 -12.77 12.84
C ARG A 85 4.36 -14.00 12.55
N ALA A 86 4.08 -14.30 11.27
CA ALA A 86 3.27 -15.46 10.92
C ALA A 86 3.97 -16.74 11.42
N LYS A 87 3.21 -17.66 12.03
CA LYS A 87 3.69 -18.98 12.45
C LYS A 87 3.50 -20.06 11.40
N LEU A 88 2.62 -19.78 10.43
CA LEU A 88 2.23 -20.68 9.36
C LEU A 88 2.17 -19.91 8.04
N CYS A 89 2.54 -20.56 6.94
CA CYS A 89 2.27 -20.07 5.61
C CYS A 89 0.78 -20.20 5.29
N ALA A 90 0.11 -19.08 4.99
CA ALA A 90 -1.29 -19.08 4.59
C ALA A 90 -1.56 -19.75 3.22
N GLU A 91 -0.52 -19.98 2.43
CA GLU A 91 -0.63 -20.48 1.07
C GLU A 91 -0.44 -22.00 0.96
N CYS A 92 0.46 -22.58 1.77
CA CYS A 92 0.75 -24.02 1.74
C CYS A 92 0.60 -24.72 3.09
N GLY A 93 0.33 -23.99 4.17
CA GLY A 93 0.20 -24.56 5.51
C GLY A 93 1.52 -25.02 6.15
N ALA A 94 2.68 -24.74 5.55
CA ALA A 94 3.96 -25.07 6.17
C ALA A 94 4.22 -24.18 7.40
N PRO A 95 4.77 -24.71 8.51
CA PRO A 95 5.24 -23.90 9.62
C PRO A 95 6.38 -22.99 9.17
N THR A 96 6.45 -21.78 9.73
CA THR A 96 7.54 -20.85 9.43
C THR A 96 8.80 -21.28 10.17
N THR A 97 9.93 -21.29 9.47
CA THR A 97 11.25 -21.64 10.03
C THR A 97 11.75 -20.66 11.10
N LEU A 98 11.03 -19.56 11.36
CA LEU A 98 11.31 -18.59 12.42
C LEU A 98 11.02 -19.13 13.84
N ASP A 99 10.41 -20.31 13.97
CA ASP A 99 10.13 -20.97 15.25
C ASP A 99 11.15 -22.10 15.56
N GLN A 100 12.42 -21.89 15.22
CA GLN A 100 13.54 -22.74 15.67
C GLN A 100 14.52 -21.92 16.53
N GLY A 101 14.11 -21.61 17.77
CA GLY A 101 14.98 -21.15 18.86
C GLY A 101 14.34 -21.65 20.16
N HIS A 102 14.84 -22.75 20.71
CA HIS A 102 15.87 -22.85 21.77
C HIS A 102 15.37 -22.37 23.13
#